data_AF-A0A2H0XV69-F1
#
_entry.id   AF-A0A2H0XV69-F1
#
_cell.length_a   1.000
_cell.length_b   1.000
_cell.length_c   1.000
_cell.angle_alpha   90.00
_cell.angle_beta   90.00
_cell.angle_gamma   90.00
#
_symmetry.space_group_name_H-M   'P 1'
#
loop_
_entity.id
_entity.type
_entity.pdbx_description
1 polymer ?
#
loop_
_entity_poly.entity_id
_entity_poly.type
_entity_poly.pdbx_seq_one_letter_code
_entity_poly.pdbx_strand_id
1 'polypeptide(L)' 'MSTSGGDIEVGKAGKDLIATTSGGDIVILGVVGSVSARTSGGNIEARKLYASGVADNSISMSSSGGDLMLYLPSRA' A
#
# COMPACT_ATOMS: atom_id res chain seq x y z
N MET A 1 4.94 -10.34 -3.59
CA MET A 1 4.14 -11.42 -2.97
C MET A 1 2.81 -11.45 -3.66
N SER A 2 2.31 -12.61 -4.06
CA SER A 2 1.03 -12.78 -4.75
C SER A 2 0.26 -13.93 -4.12
N THR A 3 -1.03 -13.71 -3.82
CA THR A 3 -1.95 -14.70 -3.25
C THR A 3 -3.22 -14.73 -4.11
N SER A 4 -3.81 -15.92 -4.30
CA SER A 4 -5.00 -16.08 -5.15
C SER A 4 -6.33 -15.75 -4.45
N GLY A 5 -6.28 -15.42 -3.16
CA GLY A 5 -7.45 -15.08 -2.33
C GLY A 5 -7.08 -14.87 -0.86
N GLY A 6 -5.84 -14.45 -0.60
CA GLY A 6 -5.34 -14.21 0.76
C GLY A 6 -4.99 -12.75 0.94
N ASP A 7 -5.12 -12.26 2.16
CA ASP A 7 -4.82 -10.88 2.51
C ASP A 7 -3.31 -10.66 2.56
N ILE A 8 -2.87 -9.46 2.22
CA ILE A 8 -1.49 -9.02 2.32
C ILE A 8 -1.41 -7.96 3.42
N GLU A 9 -0.70 -8.27 4.50
CA GLU A 9 -0.38 -7.31 5.54
C GLU A 9 1.12 -6.99 5.54
N VAL A 10 1.44 -5.70 5.47
CA VAL A 10 2.80 -5.18 5.52
C VAL A 10 2.92 -4.23 6.71
N GLY A 11 3.71 -4.63 7.70
CA GLY A 11 3.95 -3.81 8.90
C GLY A 11 4.71 -2.52 8.62
N LYS A 12 5.97 -2.62 8.17
CA LYS A 12 6.77 -1.44 7.80
C LYS A 12 7.68 -1.74 6.61
N ALA A 13 7.66 -0.84 5.63
CA ALA A 13 8.55 -0.86 4.48
C ALA A 13 9.38 0.45 4.45
N GLY A 14 10.71 0.32 4.59
CA GLY A 14 11.62 1.48 4.59
C GLY A 14 11.97 2.01 3.19
N LYS A 15 11.54 1.32 2.14
CA LYS A 15 11.76 1.64 0.73
C LYS A 15 10.49 1.32 -0.07
N ASP A 16 10.63 1.21 -1.38
CA ASP A 16 9.56 0.93 -2.33
C ASP A 16 8.87 -0.41 -2.03
N LEU A 17 7.55 -0.43 -2.20
CA LEU A 17 6.71 -1.57 -1.89
C LEU A 17 5.79 -1.91 -3.06
N ILE A 18 5.79 -3.18 -3.46
CA ILE A 18 4.88 -3.73 -4.47
C ILE A 18 4.06 -4.87 -3.85
N ALA A 19 2.73 -4.71 -3.81
CA ALA A 19 1.79 -5.68 -3.26
C ALA A 19 0.67 -5.97 -4.26
N THR A 20 0.44 -7.25 -4.56
CA THR A 20 -0.62 -7.66 -5.50
C THR A 20 -1.35 -8.89 -4.97
N THR A 21 -2.68 -8.86 -4.92
CA THR A 21 -3.52 -10.03 -4.61
C THR A 21 -4.67 -10.11 -5.62
N SER A 22 -5.28 -11.29 -5.77
CA SER A 22 -6.37 -11.49 -6.73
C SER A 22 -7.77 -11.25 -6.13
N GLY A 23 -7.90 -11.09 -4.81
CA GLY A 23 -9.21 -10.87 -4.19
C GLY A 23 -9.20 -10.57 -2.69
N GLY A 24 -8.06 -10.69 -2.01
CA GLY A 24 -7.93 -10.28 -0.61
C GLY A 24 -7.69 -8.78 -0.45
N ASP A 25 -7.63 -8.37 0.81
CA ASP A 25 -7.31 -7.00 1.20
C ASP A 25 -5.79 -6.79 1.21
N ILE A 26 -5.36 -5.55 0.96
CA ILE A 26 -3.97 -5.12 1.11
C ILE A 26 -3.92 -4.06 2.20
N VAL A 27 -3.20 -4.35 3.28
CA VAL A 27 -2.99 -3.43 4.40
C VAL A 27 -1.50 -3.11 4.55
N ILE A 28 -1.15 -1.84 4.38
CA ILE A 28 0.21 -1.34 4.52
C ILE A 28 0.24 -0.34 5.68
N LEU A 29 0.72 -0.79 6.84
CA LEU A 29 0.71 -0.02 8.08
C LEU A 29 1.75 1.10 8.11
N GLY A 30 2.77 1.04 7.25
CA GLY A 30 3.76 2.11 7.14
C GLY A 30 4.73 1.92 5.99
N VAL A 31 4.83 2.90 5.11
CA VAL A 31 5.79 2.89 4.00
C VAL A 31 6.41 4.26 3.79
N VAL A 32 7.72 4.27 3.61
CA VAL A 32 8.51 5.48 3.38
C VAL A 32 8.68 5.72 1.86
N GLY A 33 9.09 4.71 1.10
CA GLY A 33 9.31 4.81 -0.36
C GLY A 33 8.03 4.69 -1.18
N SER A 34 8.14 4.46 -2.49
CA SER A 34 6.99 4.39 -3.38
C SER A 34 6.08 3.19 -3.09
N VAL A 35 4.80 3.28 -3.47
CA VAL A 35 3.80 2.22 -3.25
C VAL A 35 3.14 1.86 -4.56
N SER A 36 3.13 0.58 -4.90
CA SER A 36 2.32 0.01 -5.98
C SER A 36 1.49 -1.15 -5.42
N ALA A 37 0.19 -0.92 -5.22
CA ALA A 37 -0.72 -1.90 -4.64
C ALA A 37 -1.88 -2.21 -5.60
N ARG A 38 -2.17 -3.49 -5.85
CA ARG A 38 -3.27 -3.91 -6.72
C ARG A 38 -4.05 -5.10 -6.18
N THR A 39 -5.38 -5.00 -6.20
CA THR A 39 -6.31 -6.12 -5.94
C THR A 39 -7.46 -6.09 -6.94
N SER A 40 -8.16 -7.21 -7.12
CA SER A 40 -9.31 -7.28 -8.02
C SER A 40 -10.66 -7.20 -7.30
N GLY A 41 -10.68 -7.30 -5.97
CA GLY A 41 -11.95 -7.35 -5.22
C GLY A 41 -11.90 -6.81 -3.80
N GLY A 42 -10.73 -6.85 -3.15
CA GLY A 42 -10.56 -6.35 -1.79
C GLY A 42 -10.31 -4.85 -1.71
N ASN A 43 -10.17 -4.38 -0.49
CA ASN A 43 -9.79 -3.02 -0.14
C ASN A 43 -8.27 -2.87 -0.14
N ILE A 44 -7.80 -1.65 -0.39
CA ILE A 44 -6.39 -1.30 -0.22
C ILE A 44 -6.30 -0.17 0.80
N GLU A 45 -5.67 -0.44 1.95
CA GLU A 45 -5.28 0.56 2.93
C GLU A 45 -3.76 0.76 2.89
N ALA A 46 -3.32 2.01 2.68
CA ALA A 46 -1.90 2.36 2.75
C ALA A 46 -1.65 3.57 3.63
N ARG A 47 -0.63 3.47 4.49
CA ARG A 47 -0.18 4.55 5.37
C ARG A 47 1.21 5.01 4.99
N LYS A 48 1.33 6.26 4.57
CA LYS A 48 2.62 6.88 4.28
C LYS A 48 3.30 7.36 5.56
N LEU A 49 4.60 7.15 5.61
CA LEU A 49 5.48 7.69 6.64
C LEU A 49 6.31 8.81 6.03
N TYR A 50 6.49 9.89 6.78
CA TYR A 50 7.38 10.97 6.38
C TYR A 50 8.84 10.58 6.66
N ALA A 51 9.71 10.75 5.67
CA ALA A 51 11.15 10.69 5.89
C ALA A 51 11.86 11.72 5.00
N SER A 52 12.78 12.48 5.60
CA SER A 52 13.63 13.43 4.88
C SER A 52 14.68 12.66 4.09
N GLY A 53 14.77 12.92 2.78
CA GLY A 53 15.74 12.26 1.87
C GLY A 53 15.17 11.16 0.97
N VAL A 54 13.85 10.96 0.93
CA VAL A 54 13.21 10.04 -0.01
C VAL A 54 12.93 10.76 -1.32
N ALA A 55 13.57 10.32 -2.40
CA ALA A 55 13.39 10.92 -3.73
C ALA A 55 12.04 10.57 -4.36
N ASP A 56 11.59 9.30 -4.24
CA ASP A 56 10.33 8.84 -4.81
C ASP A 56 9.32 8.49 -3.71
N ASN A 57 8.21 9.23 -3.71
CA ASN A 57 7.10 9.04 -2.79
C ASN A 57 5.79 8.71 -3.51
N SER A 58 5.85 8.34 -4.79
CA SER A 58 4.68 8.01 -5.60
C SER A 58 3.83 6.90 -4.97
N ILE A 59 2.52 6.97 -5.20
CA ILE A 59 1.55 5.97 -4.75
C ILE A 59 0.62 5.66 -5.92
N SER A 60 0.60 4.39 -6.30
CA SER A 60 -0.35 3.83 -7.24
C SER A 60 -1.11 2.70 -6.53
N MET A 61 -2.41 2.88 -6.38
CA MET A 61 -3.30 1.88 -5.79
C MET A 61 -4.46 1.65 -6.74
N SER A 62 -4.85 0.39 -6.95
CA SER A 62 -5.99 0.07 -7.81
C SER A 62 -6.74 -1.16 -7.30
N SER A 63 -8.06 -1.02 -7.17
CA SER A 63 -9.00 -2.09 -6.89
C SER A 63 -10.14 -2.05 -7.90
N SER A 64 -10.66 -3.21 -8.30
CA SER A 64 -11.82 -3.27 -9.21
C SER A 64 -13.16 -3.26 -8.48
N GLY A 65 -13.21 -3.58 -7.18
CA GLY A 65 -14.47 -3.72 -6.44
C GLY A 65 -14.46 -3.28 -4.98
N GLY A 66 -13.31 -2.86 -4.44
CA GLY A 66 -13.18 -2.39 -3.06
C GLY A 66 -12.72 -0.94 -2.97
N ASP A 67 -12.62 -0.45 -1.74
CA ASP A 67 -12.21 0.90 -1.43
C ASP A 67 -10.69 1.07 -1.42
N LEU A 68 -10.25 2.28 -1.75
CA LEU A 68 -8.85 2.68 -1.71
C LEU A 68 -8.70 3.76 -0.64
N MET A 69 -8.04 3.42 0.46
CA MET A 69 -7.82 4.30 1.60
C MET A 69 -6.33 4.67 1.71
N LEU A 70 -6.06 5.97 1.60
CA LEU A 70 -4.71 6.51 1.72
C LEU A 70 -4.62 7.42 2.95
N TYR A 71 -3.76 7.05 3.88
CA TYR A 71 -3.40 7.90 5.01
C TYR A 71 -2.08 8.59 4.72
N LEU A 72 -2.14 9.91 4.63
CA LEU A 72 -0.97 10.76 4.49
C LEU A 72 -0.43 11.14 5.88
N PRO A 73 0.90 11.21 6.06
CA PRO A 73 1.49 11.65 7.31
C PRO A 73 1.13 13.13 7.53
N SER A 74 0.69 13.47 8.74
CA SER A 74 0.51 14.86 9.14
C SER A 74 1.87 15.56 9.22
N ARG A 75 1.97 16.76 8.65
CA ARG A 75 3.05 17.69 9.03
C ARG A 75 2.78 18.15 10.46
N ALA A 76 3.68 17.81 11.38
CA ALA A 76 3.80 18.51 12.66
C ALA A 76 4.59 19.80 12.47
#